data_AF-A0A1A2SK20-F1
#
_entry.id   AF-A0A1A2SK20-F1
#
_cell.length_a   1.000
_cell.length_b   1.000
_cell.length_c   1.000
_cell.angle_alpha   90.00
_cell.angle_beta   90.00
_cell.angle_gamma   90.00
#
_symmetry.space_group_name_H-M   'P 1'
#
loop_
_entity.id
_entity.type
_entity.pdbx_description
1 polymer ?
#
loop_
_entity_poly.entity_id
_entity_poly.type
_entity_poly.pdbx_seq_one_letter_code
_entity_poly.pdbx_strand_id
1 'polypeptide(L)'
;MRDASLSILASSQVVAEGGSNFLVPNGTFFFVLAIFLIVLAVIGTFVVPPVMRVLHERDAMVAKTAADNKKAAEQFEAAKADYEEALTEARVKASSLRDNARAEGRKVVEDARARAEQQVMSTLQMASEQLKRERDAVELDLRANVASMSATLASRILGVDVAPAAATTSATKTSGR
;
A
#
# COMPACT_ATOMS: atom_id res chain seq x y z
N MET A 1 117.86 29.28 9.99
CA MET A 1 116.99 29.81 11.05
C MET A 1 115.66 29.09 10.93
N ARG A 2 115.29 28.28 11.94
CA ARG A 2 113.92 27.87 12.32
C ARG A 2 113.13 27.02 11.30
N ASP A 3 112.47 25.90 11.59
CA ASP A 3 112.08 25.16 12.80
C ASP A 3 111.73 23.73 12.31
N ALA A 4 112.18 22.66 12.96
CA ALA A 4 111.44 21.90 13.98
C ALA A 4 110.24 21.07 13.44
N SER A 5 110.39 19.74 13.53
CA SER A 5 109.42 18.79 14.09
C SER A 5 107.94 18.89 13.70
N LEU A 6 107.53 18.01 12.78
CA LEU A 6 106.24 17.29 12.75
C LEU A 6 106.52 16.02 11.90
N SER A 7 106.99 14.89 12.42
CA SER A 7 106.39 14.03 13.42
C SER A 7 104.94 13.61 13.05
N ILE A 8 104.87 12.32 12.70
CA ILE A 8 103.75 11.38 12.97
C ILE A 8 102.63 11.32 11.91
N LEU A 9 102.42 10.09 11.38
CA LEU A 9 101.30 9.55 10.58
C LEU A 9 101.32 9.72 9.05
N ALA A 10 102.21 9.01 8.35
CA ALA A 10 101.92 8.54 6.99
C ALA A 10 102.78 7.34 6.54
N SER A 11 103.22 6.47 7.45
CA SER A 11 103.93 5.23 7.10
C SER A 11 103.08 4.00 7.40
N SER A 12 103.00 3.12 6.40
CA SER A 12 102.24 1.86 6.30
C SER A 12 100.72 2.07 6.11
N GLN A 13 100.13 1.78 4.94
CA GLN A 13 100.33 0.60 4.12
C GLN A 13 100.45 0.97 2.63
N VAL A 14 101.66 0.88 2.09
CA VAL A 14 101.85 0.48 0.70
C VAL A 14 102.21 -1.00 0.78
N VAL A 15 101.19 -1.85 0.75
CA VAL A 15 101.39 -3.28 0.47
C VAL A 15 101.40 -3.40 -1.04
N ALA A 16 102.61 -3.40 -1.60
CA ALA A 16 102.89 -3.94 -2.91
C ALA A 16 103.61 -5.27 -2.69
N GLU A 17 102.91 -6.39 -2.94
CA GLU A 17 103.55 -7.64 -3.32
C GLU A 17 102.68 -8.40 -4.31
N GLY A 18 103.34 -8.89 -5.37
CA GLY A 18 103.03 -10.21 -5.94
C GLY A 18 102.02 -10.23 -7.08
N GLY A 19 102.52 -10.53 -8.28
CA GLY A 19 101.71 -10.77 -9.46
C GLY A 19 100.68 -11.87 -9.25
N SER A 20 99.41 -11.48 -9.34
CA SER A 20 98.33 -12.32 -9.84
C SER A 20 97.36 -11.36 -10.50
N ASN A 21 97.00 -11.63 -11.75
CA ASN A 21 96.02 -10.82 -12.47
C ASN A 21 94.75 -10.70 -11.61
N PHE A 22 94.41 -9.51 -11.12
CA PHE A 22 93.15 -9.24 -10.39
C PHE A 22 91.90 -9.58 -11.21
N LEU A 23 92.05 -9.63 -12.54
CA LEU A 23 91.04 -10.07 -13.50
C LEU A 23 90.90 -11.59 -13.60
N VAL A 24 91.85 -12.38 -13.09
CA VAL A 24 91.75 -13.84 -13.06
C VAL A 24 90.91 -14.22 -11.85
N PRO A 25 89.71 -14.80 -12.05
CA PRO A 25 88.84 -15.14 -10.93
C PRO A 25 89.51 -16.17 -10.02
N ASN A 26 89.65 -15.83 -8.74
CA ASN A 26 90.08 -16.76 -7.70
C ASN A 26 88.90 -17.64 -7.25
N GLY A 27 89.16 -18.75 -6.55
CA GLY A 27 88.14 -19.69 -6.04
C GLY A 27 87.07 -19.05 -5.13
N THR A 28 87.29 -17.81 -4.68
CA THR A 28 86.29 -16.95 -4.04
C THR A 28 85.05 -16.73 -4.91
N PHE A 29 85.17 -16.75 -6.25
CA PHE A 29 84.05 -16.64 -7.17
C PHE A 29 82.98 -17.72 -6.93
N PHE A 30 83.39 -18.99 -6.78
CA PHE A 30 82.46 -20.08 -6.52
C PHE A 30 81.80 -19.99 -5.14
N PHE A 31 82.53 -19.51 -4.13
CA PHE A 31 81.99 -19.31 -2.79
C PHE A 31 80.98 -18.16 -2.73
N VAL A 32 81.28 -17.04 -3.38
CA VAL A 32 80.34 -15.91 -3.54
C VAL A 32 79.11 -16.33 -4.35
N LEU A 33 79.29 -17.11 -5.42
CA LEU A 33 78.18 -17.67 -6.20
C LEU A 33 77.30 -18.60 -5.36
N ALA A 34 77.89 -19.45 -4.51
CA ALA A 34 77.14 -20.32 -3.61
C ALA A 34 76.31 -19.53 -2.60
N ILE A 35 76.88 -18.50 -1.96
CA ILE A 35 76.14 -17.62 -1.03
C ILE A 35 75.03 -16.87 -1.78
N PHE A 36 75.31 -16.35 -2.98
CA PHE A 36 74.32 -15.69 -3.81
C PHE A 36 73.13 -16.62 -4.13
N LEU A 37 73.39 -17.86 -4.52
CA LEU A 37 72.33 -18.85 -4.79
C LEU A 37 71.53 -19.19 -3.54
N ILE A 38 72.17 -19.30 -2.38
CA ILE A 38 71.47 -19.53 -1.10
C ILE A 38 70.54 -18.35 -0.78
N VAL A 39 71.02 -17.11 -0.90
CA VAL A 39 70.21 -15.90 -0.65
C VAL A 39 69.08 -15.80 -1.67
N LEU A 40 69.34 -16.08 -2.96
CA LEU A 40 68.33 -16.08 -4.00
C LEU A 40 67.25 -17.14 -3.74
N ALA A 41 67.63 -18.33 -3.29
CA ALA A 41 66.68 -19.36 -2.89
C ALA A 41 65.81 -18.90 -1.72
N VAL A 42 66.40 -18.28 -0.69
CA VAL A 42 65.68 -17.73 0.47
C VAL A 42 64.72 -16.62 0.06
N ILE A 43 65.13 -15.66 -0.79
CA ILE A 43 64.26 -14.59 -1.28
C ILE A 43 63.12 -15.18 -2.12
N GLY A 44 63.43 -16.10 -3.03
CA GLY A 44 62.45 -16.73 -3.90
C GLY A 44 61.40 -17.55 -3.14
N THR A 45 61.79 -18.22 -2.04
CA THR A 45 60.85 -19.03 -1.24
C THR A 45 60.17 -18.27 -0.10
N PHE A 46 60.83 -17.31 0.54
CA PHE A 46 60.27 -16.63 1.71
C PHE A 46 59.73 -15.22 1.44
N VAL A 47 60.29 -14.48 0.47
CA VAL A 47 59.93 -13.06 0.25
C VAL A 47 58.96 -12.89 -0.91
N VAL A 48 59.17 -13.60 -2.02
CA VAL A 48 58.29 -13.49 -3.20
C VAL A 48 56.85 -13.95 -2.92
N PRO A 49 56.59 -15.09 -2.25
CA PRO A 49 55.23 -15.55 -2.00
C PRO A 49 54.36 -14.59 -1.17
N PRO A 50 54.82 -14.01 -0.03
CA PRO A 50 53.99 -13.07 0.72
C PRO A 50 53.73 -11.77 -0.04
N VAL A 51 54.69 -11.27 -0.83
CA VAL A 51 54.49 -10.07 -1.66
C VAL A 51 53.41 -10.31 -2.72
N MET A 52 53.49 -11.43 -3.44
CA MET A 52 52.48 -11.79 -4.44
C MET A 52 51.11 -12.03 -3.81
N ARG A 53 51.06 -12.62 -2.61
CA ARG A 53 49.81 -12.79 -1.86
C ARG A 53 49.15 -11.45 -1.55
N VAL A 54 49.91 -10.46 -1.08
CA VAL A 54 49.36 -9.11 -0.78
C VAL A 54 48.87 -8.42 -2.04
N LEU A 55 49.59 -8.53 -3.16
CA LEU A 55 49.16 -7.97 -4.44
C LEU A 55 47.85 -8.59 -4.91
N HIS A 56 47.75 -9.92 -4.90
CA HIS A 56 46.50 -10.62 -5.25
C HIS A 56 45.36 -10.28 -4.30
N GLU A 57 45.61 -10.13 -3.00
CA GLU A 57 44.58 -9.73 -2.04
C GLU A 57 44.07 -8.32 -2.32
N ARG A 58 44.96 -7.38 -2.66
CA ARG A 58 44.57 -6.02 -3.07
C ARG A 58 43.75 -6.03 -4.35
N ASP A 59 44.18 -6.76 -5.36
CA ASP A 59 43.45 -6.88 -6.63
C ASP A 59 42.08 -7.53 -6.41
N ALA A 60 42.02 -8.58 -5.58
CA ALA A 60 40.78 -9.24 -5.22
C ALA A 60 39.84 -8.31 -4.43
N MET A 61 40.35 -7.47 -3.53
CA MET A 61 39.53 -6.47 -2.83
C MET A 61 38.96 -5.43 -3.80
N VAL A 62 39.76 -4.94 -4.75
CA VAL A 62 39.29 -3.98 -5.77
C VAL A 62 38.23 -4.63 -6.67
N ALA A 63 38.48 -5.85 -7.15
CA ALA A 63 37.51 -6.57 -7.96
C ALA A 63 36.21 -6.86 -7.20
N LYS A 64 36.33 -7.27 -5.92
CA LYS A 64 35.19 -7.54 -5.05
C LYS A 64 34.37 -6.27 -4.78
N THR A 65 35.02 -5.17 -4.40
CA THR A 65 34.30 -3.90 -4.16
C THR A 65 33.61 -3.39 -5.41
N ALA A 66 34.23 -3.50 -6.59
CA ALA A 66 33.59 -3.16 -7.86
C ALA A 66 32.37 -4.06 -8.15
N ALA A 67 32.49 -5.37 -7.92
CA ALA A 67 31.39 -6.31 -8.10
C ALA A 67 30.24 -6.08 -7.10
N ASP A 68 30.57 -5.84 -5.83
CA ASP A 68 29.60 -5.57 -4.76
C ASP A 68 28.87 -4.25 -5.02
N ASN A 69 29.56 -3.20 -5.50
CA ASN A 69 28.92 -1.95 -5.90
C ASN A 69 27.96 -2.13 -7.07
N LYS A 70 28.35 -2.90 -8.10
CA LYS A 70 27.46 -3.22 -9.23
C LYS A 70 26.22 -3.98 -8.76
N LYS A 71 26.41 -5.03 -7.96
CA LYS A 71 25.29 -5.80 -7.39
C LYS A 71 24.39 -4.95 -6.51
N ALA A 72 24.94 -4.07 -5.69
CA ALA A 72 24.16 -3.16 -4.86
C ALA A 72 23.33 -2.20 -5.71
N ALA A 73 23.90 -1.65 -6.79
CA ALA A 73 23.17 -0.81 -7.72
C ALA A 73 22.05 -1.58 -8.45
N GLU A 74 22.33 -2.80 -8.95
CA GLU A 74 21.33 -3.66 -9.58
C GLU A 74 20.19 -4.03 -8.62
N GLN A 75 20.51 -4.40 -7.38
CA GLN A 75 19.52 -4.71 -6.35
C GLN A 75 18.70 -3.48 -5.97
N PHE A 76 19.31 -2.30 -5.91
CA PHE A 76 18.61 -1.06 -5.64
C PHE A 76 17.63 -0.71 -6.75
N GLU A 77 18.04 -0.78 -8.01
CA GLU A 77 17.15 -0.52 -9.15
C GLU A 77 16.03 -1.57 -9.24
N ALA A 78 16.32 -2.85 -8.99
CA ALA A 78 15.29 -3.89 -8.92
C ALA A 78 14.29 -3.63 -7.79
N ALA A 79 14.76 -3.35 -6.57
CA ALA A 79 13.89 -3.03 -5.43
C ALA A 79 13.05 -1.77 -5.66
N LYS A 80 13.61 -0.78 -6.36
CA LYS A 80 12.89 0.43 -6.74
C LYS A 80 11.80 0.13 -7.78
N ALA A 81 12.10 -0.69 -8.79
CA ALA A 81 11.12 -1.12 -9.78
C ALA A 81 9.97 -1.89 -9.11
N ASP A 82 10.27 -2.85 -8.24
CA ASP A 82 9.28 -3.63 -7.47
C ASP A 82 8.41 -2.70 -6.59
N TYR A 83 9.03 -1.70 -5.96
CA TYR A 83 8.33 -0.72 -5.14
C TYR A 83 7.39 0.16 -5.98
N GLU A 84 7.84 0.65 -7.12
CA GLU A 84 7.02 1.44 -8.04
C GLU A 84 5.86 0.60 -8.59
N GLU A 85 6.11 -0.65 -8.98
CA GLU A 85 5.07 -1.59 -9.41
C GLU A 85 4.03 -1.82 -8.30
N ALA A 86 4.47 -2.12 -7.07
CA ALA A 86 3.58 -2.29 -5.93
C ALA A 86 2.73 -1.03 -5.63
N LEU A 87 3.31 0.16 -5.77
CA LEU A 87 2.55 1.42 -5.63
C LEU A 87 1.51 1.60 -6.74
N THR A 88 1.85 1.28 -7.99
CA THR A 88 0.90 1.36 -9.09
C THR A 88 -0.25 0.36 -8.91
N GLU A 89 0.07 -0.88 -8.53
CA GLU A 89 -0.93 -1.92 -8.27
C GLU A 89 -1.86 -1.52 -7.10
N ALA A 90 -1.29 -1.00 -6.01
CA ALA A 90 -2.07 -0.50 -4.88
C ALA A 90 -3.00 0.65 -5.27
N ARG A 91 -2.54 1.59 -6.12
CA ARG A 91 -3.39 2.68 -6.64
C ARG A 91 -4.53 2.17 -7.51
N VAL A 92 -4.28 1.20 -8.37
CA VAL A 92 -5.31 0.56 -9.21
C VAL A 92 -6.34 -0.15 -8.33
N LYS A 93 -5.89 -0.97 -7.38
CA LYS A 93 -6.76 -1.65 -6.41
C LYS A 93 -7.61 -0.65 -5.63
N ALA A 94 -7.01 0.42 -5.10
CA ALA A 94 -7.73 1.46 -4.38
C ALA A 94 -8.78 2.17 -5.26
N SER A 95 -8.45 2.49 -6.52
CA SER A 95 -9.41 3.07 -7.45
C SER A 95 -10.58 2.12 -7.72
N SER A 96 -10.29 0.85 -8.03
CA SER A 96 -11.33 -0.16 -8.26
C SER A 96 -12.23 -0.35 -7.04
N LEU A 97 -11.66 -0.34 -5.82
CA LEU A 97 -12.42 -0.47 -4.59
C LEU A 97 -13.36 0.73 -4.38
N ARG A 98 -12.88 1.95 -4.65
CA ARG A 98 -13.72 3.15 -4.58
C ARG A 98 -14.85 3.12 -5.60
N ASP A 99 -14.58 2.66 -6.82
CA ASP A 99 -15.60 2.60 -7.86
C ASP A 99 -16.63 1.51 -7.60
N ASN A 100 -16.20 0.35 -7.07
CA ASN A 100 -17.09 -0.70 -6.58
C ASN A 100 -17.96 -0.19 -5.43
N ALA A 101 -17.37 0.47 -4.42
CA ALA A 101 -18.13 1.04 -3.30
C ALA A 101 -19.14 2.11 -3.75
N ARG A 102 -18.80 2.94 -4.75
CA ARG A 102 -19.74 3.88 -5.34
C ARG A 102 -20.87 3.19 -6.10
N ALA A 103 -20.57 2.13 -6.85
CA ALA A 103 -21.57 1.35 -7.57
C ALA A 103 -22.53 0.64 -6.62
N GLU A 104 -22.00 0.03 -5.55
CA GLU A 104 -22.80 -0.59 -4.50
C GLU A 104 -23.62 0.44 -3.74
N GLY A 105 -23.05 1.58 -3.38
CA GLY A 105 -23.77 2.69 -2.75
C GLY A 105 -24.93 3.19 -3.59
N ARG A 106 -24.76 3.32 -4.92
CA ARG A 106 -25.85 3.68 -5.84
C ARG A 106 -26.96 2.62 -5.83
N LYS A 107 -26.62 1.33 -5.89
CA LYS A 107 -27.60 0.25 -5.80
C LYS A 107 -28.38 0.28 -4.49
N VAL A 108 -27.71 0.49 -3.37
CA VAL A 108 -28.38 0.60 -2.05
C VAL A 108 -29.36 1.77 -2.03
N VAL A 109 -29.01 2.92 -2.61
CA VAL A 109 -29.90 4.09 -2.71
C VAL A 109 -31.09 3.80 -3.62
N GLU A 110 -30.86 3.16 -4.77
CA GLU A 110 -31.93 2.76 -5.70
C GLU A 110 -32.89 1.75 -5.05
N ASP A 111 -32.36 0.74 -4.37
CA ASP A 111 -33.15 -0.27 -3.65
C ASP A 111 -33.95 0.37 -2.50
N ALA A 112 -33.32 1.27 -1.73
CA ALA A 112 -33.99 1.99 -0.66
C ALA A 112 -35.13 2.87 -1.20
N ARG A 113 -34.91 3.54 -2.32
CA ARG A 113 -35.93 4.35 -2.99
C ARG A 113 -37.08 3.48 -3.49
N ALA A 114 -36.80 2.36 -4.15
CA ALA A 114 -37.82 1.44 -4.64
C ALA A 114 -38.68 0.89 -3.49
N ARG A 115 -38.05 0.51 -2.37
CA ARG A 115 -38.77 0.07 -1.15
C ARG A 115 -39.63 1.19 -0.57
N ALA A 116 -39.13 2.43 -0.53
CA ALA A 116 -39.90 3.58 -0.04
C ALA A 116 -41.11 3.86 -0.94
N GLU A 117 -40.94 3.83 -2.26
CA GLU A 117 -42.04 3.99 -3.23
C GLU A 117 -43.11 2.89 -3.05
N GLN A 118 -42.69 1.63 -2.85
CA GLN A 118 -43.61 0.53 -2.57
C GLN A 118 -44.38 0.72 -1.25
N GLN A 119 -43.71 1.19 -0.19
CA GLN A 119 -44.35 1.48 1.10
C GLN A 119 -45.35 2.64 0.97
N VAL A 120 -45.01 3.69 0.22
CA VAL A 120 -45.91 4.82 -0.04
C VAL A 120 -47.15 4.34 -0.80
N MET A 121 -46.98 3.53 -1.86
CA MET A 121 -48.12 2.97 -2.60
C MET A 121 -49.04 2.12 -1.72
N SER A 122 -48.47 1.24 -0.89
CA SER A 122 -49.23 0.43 0.07
C SER A 122 -50.00 1.30 1.07
N THR A 123 -49.34 2.32 1.60
CA THR A 123 -49.96 3.26 2.56
C THR A 123 -51.09 4.05 1.91
N LEU A 124 -50.91 4.53 0.69
CA LEU A 124 -51.95 5.22 -0.06
C LEU A 124 -53.14 4.31 -0.37
N GLN A 125 -52.89 3.03 -0.72
CA GLN A 125 -53.94 2.06 -0.94
C GLN A 125 -54.76 1.84 0.33
N MET A 126 -54.12 1.56 1.46
CA MET A 126 -54.78 1.41 2.76
C MET A 126 -55.55 2.68 3.16
N ALA A 127 -54.96 3.86 2.99
CA ALA A 127 -55.61 5.13 3.28
C ALA A 127 -56.84 5.33 2.38
N SER A 128 -56.77 4.98 1.10
CA SER A 128 -57.91 5.09 0.17
C SER A 128 -59.05 4.12 0.53
N GLU A 129 -58.72 2.90 0.99
CA GLU A 129 -59.70 1.92 1.45
C GLU A 129 -60.37 2.37 2.75
N GLN A 130 -59.58 2.91 3.70
CA GLN A 130 -60.10 3.47 4.94
C GLN A 130 -61.02 4.67 4.66
N LEU A 131 -60.61 5.58 3.77
CA LEU A 131 -61.41 6.75 3.41
C LEU A 131 -62.74 6.36 2.74
N LYS A 132 -62.75 5.29 1.92
CA LYS A 132 -63.99 4.74 1.34
C LYS A 132 -64.92 4.22 2.43
N ARG A 133 -64.41 3.42 3.37
CA ARG A 133 -65.20 2.90 4.50
C ARG A 133 -65.76 4.02 5.38
N GLU A 134 -64.96 5.04 5.65
CA GLU A 134 -65.39 6.22 6.41
C GLU A 134 -66.48 7.00 5.66
N ARG A 135 -66.34 7.19 4.33
CA ARG A 135 -67.40 7.82 3.53
C ARG A 135 -68.70 7.04 3.56
N ASP A 136 -68.65 5.72 3.39
CA ASP A 136 -69.85 4.87 3.41
C ASP A 136 -70.55 4.93 4.78
N ALA A 137 -69.79 4.94 5.87
CA ALA A 137 -70.30 5.08 7.23
C ALA A 137 -70.93 6.47 7.47
N VAL A 138 -70.25 7.53 7.04
CA VAL A 138 -70.74 8.92 7.16
C VAL A 138 -71.99 9.13 6.30
N GLU A 139 -72.07 8.54 5.10
CA GLU A 139 -73.26 8.64 4.25
C GLU A 139 -74.47 7.97 4.90
N LEU A 140 -74.28 6.82 5.56
CA LEU A 140 -75.35 6.13 6.29
C LEU A 140 -75.85 6.97 7.49
N ASP A 141 -74.94 7.58 8.24
CA ASP A 141 -75.28 8.48 9.34
C ASP A 141 -75.96 9.77 8.86
N LEU A 142 -75.47 10.39 7.76
CA LEU A 142 -76.10 11.56 7.15
C LEU A 142 -77.53 11.26 6.68
N ARG A 143 -77.80 10.09 6.08
CA ARG A 143 -79.15 9.71 5.66
C ARG A 143 -80.10 9.56 6.85
N ALA A 144 -79.63 9.00 7.97
CA ALA A 144 -80.42 8.91 9.20
C ALA A 144 -80.72 10.30 9.79
N ASN A 145 -79.74 11.20 9.80
CA ASN A 145 -79.85 12.54 10.38
C ASN A 145 -80.58 13.55 9.45
N VAL A 146 -80.51 13.39 8.12
CA VAL A 146 -81.22 14.26 7.16
C VAL A 146 -82.74 14.18 7.34
N ALA A 147 -83.28 12.99 7.63
CA ALA A 147 -84.71 12.82 7.86
C ALA A 147 -85.18 13.59 9.10
N SER A 148 -84.43 13.52 10.20
CA SER A 148 -84.76 14.23 11.44
C SER A 148 -84.56 15.75 11.30
N MET A 149 -83.49 16.19 10.62
CA MET A 149 -83.24 17.61 10.33
C MET A 149 -84.32 18.20 9.42
N SER A 150 -84.78 17.45 8.41
CA SER A 150 -85.85 17.88 7.49
C SER A 150 -87.19 18.01 8.20
N ALA A 151 -87.53 17.06 9.08
CA ALA A 151 -88.72 17.14 9.93
C ALA A 151 -88.66 18.36 10.87
N THR A 152 -87.52 18.59 11.52
CA THR A 152 -87.30 19.76 12.38
C THR A 152 -87.46 21.08 11.62
N LEU A 153 -86.96 21.14 10.39
CA LEU A 153 -87.07 22.32 9.53
C LEU A 153 -88.51 22.55 9.05
N ALA A 154 -89.23 21.49 8.70
CA ALA A 154 -90.65 21.55 8.34
C ALA A 154 -91.52 22.03 9.51
N SER A 155 -91.31 21.50 10.73
CA SER A 155 -92.02 21.95 11.94
C SER A 155 -91.77 23.44 12.24
N ARG A 156 -90.54 23.94 12.02
CA ARG A 156 -90.22 25.37 12.17
C ARG A 156 -90.90 26.26 11.14
N ILE A 157 -91.05 25.81 9.88
CA ILE A 157 -91.70 26.59 8.82
C ILE A 157 -93.23 26.57 8.97
N LEU A 158 -93.83 25.43 9.34
CA LEU A 158 -95.29 25.31 9.53
C LEU A 158 -95.78 25.85 10.89
N GLY A 159 -94.92 25.98 11.89
CA GLY A 159 -95.29 26.47 13.24
C GLY A 159 -96.11 25.47 14.07
N VAL A 160 -96.15 24.20 13.67
CA VAL A 160 -96.85 23.10 14.34
C VAL A 160 -95.96 21.85 14.29
N ASP A 161 -95.97 21.03 15.35
CA ASP A 161 -95.12 19.83 15.41
C ASP A 161 -95.54 18.80 14.35
N VAL A 162 -94.64 18.51 13.40
CA VAL A 162 -94.82 17.49 12.38
C VAL A 162 -93.91 16.30 12.71
N ALA A 163 -94.49 15.20 13.18
CA ALA A 163 -93.73 13.98 13.47
C ALA A 163 -93.20 13.32 12.16
N PRO A 164 -92.02 12.68 12.18
CA PRO A 164 -91.41 12.09 10.98
C PRO A 164 -92.27 10.93 10.45
N ALA A 165 -92.81 11.09 9.25
CA ALA A 165 -93.65 10.10 8.59
C ALA A 165 -92.81 9.01 7.91
N ALA A 166 -92.57 7.88 8.60
CA ALA A 166 -92.26 6.59 7.97
C ALA A 166 -92.39 5.42 8.98
N ALA A 167 -93.61 4.95 9.24
CA ALA A 167 -93.88 3.62 9.81
C ALA A 167 -95.32 3.15 9.51
N THR A 168 -95.73 3.10 8.24
CA THR A 168 -97.01 2.48 7.84
C THR A 168 -96.84 1.75 6.51
N THR A 169 -96.18 0.59 6.53
CA THR A 169 -96.42 -0.49 5.57
C THR A 169 -96.12 -1.82 6.28
N SER A 170 -97.09 -2.29 7.06
CA SER A 170 -97.25 -3.71 7.33
C SER A 170 -98.75 -4.03 7.39
N ALA A 171 -99.20 -4.54 6.24
CA ALA A 171 -100.22 -5.56 6.10
C ALA A 171 -101.60 -5.31 6.76
N THR A 172 -102.43 -4.58 6.03
CA THR A 172 -103.86 -4.91 5.91
C THR A 172 -104.00 -6.33 5.32
N LYS A 173 -104.24 -7.34 6.16
CA LYS A 173 -105.04 -8.51 5.79
C LYS A 173 -106.06 -8.78 6.90
N THR A 174 -107.12 -7.98 6.86
CA THR A 174 -108.42 -8.36 7.41
C THR A 174 -109.23 -9.07 6.32
N SER A 175 -110.21 -9.85 6.75
CA SER A 175 -111.41 -10.29 6.03
C SER A 175 -111.44 -11.75 5.54
N GLY A 176 -112.19 -12.56 6.29
CA GLY A 176 -113.47 -13.05 5.75
C GLY A 176 -113.64 -14.55 5.59
N ARG A 177 -114.30 -15.15 6.60
CA ARG A 177 -114.93 -16.50 6.66
C ARG A 177 -114.06 -17.67 7.09
#